data_AF-A0A2E8AKB1-F1
#
_entry.id   AF-A0A2E8AKB1-F1
#
_cell.length_a   1.000
_cell.length_b   1.000
_cell.length_c   1.000
_cell.angle_alpha   90.00
_cell.angle_beta   90.00
_cell.angle_gamma   90.00
#
_symmetry.space_group_name_H-M   'P 1'
#
loop_
_entity.id
_entity.type
_entity.pdbx_description
1 polymer ?
#
loop_
_entity_poly.entity_id
_entity_poly.type
_entity_poly.pdbx_seq_one_letter_code
_entity_poly.pdbx_strand_id
1 'polypeptide(L)'
;MVKNFIVMLVLLTPIFLISCGSELAKVLGTDKMPPDEFTILTKPNLIIPPEYNLRPPAEGEVRPTPQQPSRELQAILFNNSNSSEDFSQSEINLMTGADVAESIPNIKEVLDSEMRDVEEVNANLETQIINTPSKKIN
;
A
#
# COMPACT_ATOMS: atom_id res chain seq x y z
N MET A 1 19.29 -66.92 13.88
CA MET A 1 19.29 -65.47 14.14
C MET A 1 18.00 -64.78 13.65
N VAL A 2 17.51 -65.10 12.44
CA VAL A 2 16.32 -64.45 11.84
C VAL A 2 15.00 -64.69 12.61
N LYS A 3 14.81 -65.86 13.23
CA LYS A 3 13.59 -66.20 13.99
C LYS A 3 13.40 -65.26 15.21
N ASN A 4 14.45 -65.02 15.98
CA ASN A 4 14.40 -64.14 17.16
C ASN A 4 14.14 -62.68 16.76
N PHE A 5 14.64 -62.27 15.59
CA PHE A 5 14.39 -60.93 15.04
C PHE A 5 12.93 -60.74 14.61
N ILE A 6 12.32 -61.77 13.98
CA ILE A 6 10.90 -61.76 13.61
C ILE A 6 10.00 -61.70 14.85
N VAL A 7 10.34 -62.44 15.91
CA VAL A 7 9.57 -62.40 17.17
C VAL A 7 9.64 -61.02 17.83
N MET A 8 10.81 -60.39 17.84
CA MET A 8 10.98 -59.02 18.34
C MET A 8 10.20 -57.99 17.51
N LEU A 9 10.21 -58.12 16.18
CA LEU A 9 9.46 -57.24 15.28
C LEU A 9 7.94 -57.33 15.54
N VAL A 10 7.42 -58.56 15.67
CA VAL A 10 5.99 -58.80 15.94
C VAL A 10 5.60 -58.25 17.31
N LEU A 11 6.43 -58.43 18.32
CA LEU A 11 6.15 -57.91 19.67
C LEU A 11 6.19 -56.37 19.74
N LEU A 12 6.97 -55.71 18.87
CA LEU A 12 7.12 -54.25 18.83
C LEU A 12 5.98 -53.52 18.10
N THR A 13 5.33 -54.18 17.14
CA THR A 13 4.22 -53.59 16.35
C THR A 13 3.05 -53.02 17.17
N PRO A 14 2.48 -53.69 18.20
CA PRO A 14 1.33 -53.15 18.93
C PRO A 14 1.67 -51.87 19.73
N ILE A 15 2.93 -51.69 20.13
CA ILE A 15 3.36 -50.52 20.91
C ILE A 15 3.38 -49.26 20.03
N PHE A 16 3.72 -49.41 18.75
CA PHE A 16 3.69 -48.32 17.77
C PHE A 16 2.27 -47.82 17.47
N LEU A 17 1.27 -48.70 17.52
CA LEU A 17 -0.13 -48.36 17.24
C LEU A 17 -0.80 -47.52 18.35
N ILE A 18 -0.35 -47.67 19.61
CA ILE A 18 -0.95 -46.96 20.76
C ILE A 18 -0.54 -45.47 20.78
N SER A 19 0.58 -45.11 20.16
CA SER A 19 1.10 -43.73 20.19
C SER A 19 0.38 -42.74 19.26
N CYS A 20 -0.42 -43.21 18.30
CA CYS A 20 -1.01 -42.36 17.25
C CYS A 20 -2.50 -42.02 17.49
N GLY A 21 -3.13 -42.60 18.52
CA GLY A 21 -4.59 -42.50 18.71
C GLY A 21 -5.10 -41.17 19.28
N SER A 22 -4.30 -40.46 20.07
CA SER A 22 -4.74 -39.25 20.79
C SER A 22 -4.93 -38.04 19.87
N GLU A 23 -4.07 -37.89 18.88
CA GLU A 23 -4.13 -36.78 17.91
C GLU A 23 -5.26 -37.00 16.89
N LEU A 24 -5.51 -38.26 16.51
CA LEU A 24 -6.58 -38.63 15.60
C LEU A 24 -7.97 -38.31 16.20
N ALA A 25 -8.18 -38.58 17.50
CA ALA A 25 -9.42 -38.23 18.19
C ALA A 25 -9.69 -36.71 18.24
N LYS A 26 -8.63 -35.90 18.23
CA LYS A 26 -8.69 -34.43 18.22
C LYS A 26 -9.01 -33.88 16.83
N VAL A 27 -8.50 -34.50 15.77
CA VAL A 27 -8.81 -34.14 14.37
C VAL A 27 -10.21 -34.62 13.96
N LEU A 28 -10.64 -35.81 14.43
CA LEU A 28 -11.98 -36.35 14.17
C LEU A 28 -13.09 -35.68 15.00
N GLY A 29 -12.73 -34.74 15.90
CA GLY A 29 -13.70 -33.98 16.70
C GLY A 29 -14.44 -34.82 17.75
N THR A 30 -13.96 -36.05 18.01
CA THR A 30 -14.48 -36.90 19.08
C THR A 30 -13.99 -36.44 20.46
N ASP A 31 -12.87 -35.73 20.50
CA ASP A 31 -12.36 -35.03 21.68
C ASP A 31 -13.05 -33.67 21.81
N LYS A 32 -14.17 -33.63 22.54
CA LYS A 32 -14.92 -32.38 22.80
C LYS A 32 -14.25 -31.64 23.96
N MET A 33 -13.35 -30.71 23.64
CA MET A 33 -12.89 -29.72 24.61
C MET A 33 -13.99 -28.64 24.73
N PRO A 34 -14.68 -28.51 25.87
CA PRO A 34 -15.70 -27.48 26.03
C PRO A 34 -15.04 -26.10 25.85
N PRO A 35 -15.67 -25.16 25.12
CA PRO A 35 -15.20 -23.79 25.07
C PRO A 35 -15.06 -23.22 26.48
N ASP A 36 -14.04 -22.39 26.72
CA ASP A 36 -13.87 -21.75 28.01
C ASP A 36 -14.99 -20.72 28.23
N GLU A 37 -16.03 -21.14 28.97
CA GLU A 37 -17.22 -20.34 29.27
C GLU A 37 -16.92 -19.09 30.11
N PHE A 38 -15.70 -18.98 30.66
CA PHE A 38 -15.25 -17.84 31.45
C PHE A 38 -14.33 -16.89 30.69
N THR A 39 -14.00 -17.18 29.42
CA THR A 39 -13.25 -16.25 28.58
C THR A 39 -14.13 -15.05 28.22
N ILE A 40 -13.83 -13.89 28.82
CA ILE A 40 -14.49 -12.63 28.51
C ILE A 40 -13.83 -12.03 27.26
N LEU A 41 -14.53 -12.08 26.12
CA LEU A 41 -14.12 -11.38 24.90
C LEU A 41 -14.55 -9.90 24.99
N THR A 42 -13.58 -8.98 24.98
CA THR A 42 -13.87 -7.55 24.89
C THR A 42 -14.27 -7.20 23.46
N LYS A 43 -15.53 -6.82 23.26
CA LYS A 43 -15.99 -6.31 21.97
C LYS A 43 -15.58 -4.84 21.83
N PRO A 44 -15.09 -4.39 20.67
CA PRO A 44 -14.91 -2.96 20.44
C PRO A 44 -16.24 -2.23 20.63
N ASN A 45 -16.17 -1.02 21.17
CA ASN A 45 -17.35 -0.16 21.32
C ASN A 45 -17.99 0.09 19.96
N LEU A 46 -19.33 -0.01 19.89
CA LEU A 46 -20.08 0.40 18.71
C LEU A 46 -20.10 1.94 18.65
N ILE A 47 -19.42 2.53 17.67
CA ILE A 47 -19.49 3.96 17.38
C ILE A 47 -20.50 4.14 16.24
N ILE A 48 -21.55 4.91 16.50
CA ILE A 48 -22.47 5.35 15.45
C ILE A 48 -21.83 6.57 14.80
N PRO A 49 -21.59 6.56 13.47
CA PRO A 49 -21.06 7.72 12.79
C PRO A 49 -22.00 8.94 12.97
N PRO A 50 -21.45 10.16 13.12
CA PRO A 50 -22.27 11.38 13.29
C PRO A 50 -23.26 11.59 12.14
N GLU A 51 -22.91 11.09 10.95
CA GLU A 51 -23.69 11.23 9.73
C GLU A 51 -24.60 10.01 9.42
N TYR A 52 -24.90 9.15 10.39
CA TYR A 52 -25.73 7.94 10.15
C TYR A 52 -27.17 8.25 9.70
N ASN A 53 -27.68 9.45 10.00
CA ASN A 53 -29.03 9.87 9.62
C ASN A 53 -29.12 10.38 8.18
N LEU A 54 -28.02 10.45 7.43
CA LEU A 54 -28.05 10.87 6.04
C LEU A 54 -28.67 9.77 5.17
N ARG A 55 -29.86 10.05 4.65
CA ARG A 55 -30.45 9.24 3.59
C ARG A 55 -29.67 9.49 2.30
N PRO A 56 -29.38 8.46 1.50
CA PRO A 56 -28.90 8.67 0.14
C PRO A 56 -29.84 9.67 -0.59
N PRO A 57 -29.30 10.63 -1.35
CA PRO A 57 -30.14 11.54 -2.15
C PRO A 57 -31.10 10.74 -3.04
N ALA A 58 -32.33 11.21 -3.20
CA ALA A 58 -33.32 10.57 -4.04
C ALA A 58 -32.81 10.45 -5.49
N GLU A 59 -33.31 9.46 -6.23
CA GLU A 59 -32.97 9.30 -7.65
C GLU A 59 -33.40 10.56 -8.43
N GLY A 60 -32.43 11.34 -8.92
CA GLY A 60 -32.65 12.61 -9.63
C GLY A 60 -32.36 13.88 -8.81
N GLU A 61 -32.10 13.77 -7.51
CA GLU A 61 -31.62 14.88 -6.68
C GLU A 61 -30.14 15.17 -6.99
N VAL A 62 -29.71 16.43 -6.85
CA VAL A 62 -28.31 16.83 -7.02
C VAL A 62 -27.46 16.06 -6.00
N ARG A 63 -26.65 15.13 -6.50
CA ARG A 63 -25.63 14.47 -5.68
C ARG A 63 -24.64 15.54 -5.20
N PRO A 64 -24.20 15.51 -3.93
CA PRO A 64 -23.06 16.31 -3.53
C PRO A 64 -21.89 15.96 -4.45
N THR A 65 -21.29 16.99 -5.07
CA THR A 65 -20.10 16.81 -5.91
C THR A 65 -19.07 16.05 -5.09
N PRO A 66 -18.41 15.00 -5.63
CA PRO A 66 -17.34 14.33 -4.92
C PRO A 66 -16.29 15.37 -4.55
N GLN A 67 -16.25 15.75 -3.26
CA GLN A 67 -15.23 16.65 -2.76
C GLN A 67 -13.91 15.92 -2.96
N GLN A 68 -12.99 16.55 -3.67
CA GLN A 68 -11.61 16.10 -3.72
C GLN A 68 -10.90 16.79 -2.56
N PRO A 69 -10.80 16.14 -1.38
CA PRO A 69 -10.27 16.80 -0.19
C PRO A 69 -8.86 17.31 -0.42
N SER A 70 -8.08 16.68 -1.30
CA SER A 70 -6.76 17.14 -1.72
C SER A 70 -6.79 18.52 -2.40
N ARG A 71 -7.75 18.77 -3.29
CA ARG A 71 -7.87 20.04 -4.02
C ARG A 71 -8.36 21.16 -3.12
N GLU A 72 -9.28 20.84 -2.22
CA GLU A 72 -9.79 21.77 -1.21
C GLU A 72 -8.70 22.11 -0.18
N LEU A 73 -7.93 21.13 0.30
CA LEU A 73 -6.79 21.37 1.18
C LEU A 73 -5.73 22.24 0.51
N GLN A 74 -5.38 21.94 -0.76
CA GLN A 74 -4.42 22.73 -1.52
C GLN A 74 -4.88 24.18 -1.66
N ALA A 75 -6.16 24.38 -2.01
CA ALA A 75 -6.73 25.72 -2.05
C ALA A 75 -6.60 26.40 -0.68
N ILE A 76 -6.99 25.78 0.44
CA ILE A 76 -6.90 26.41 1.76
C ILE A 76 -5.45 26.72 2.18
N LEU A 77 -4.51 25.81 1.93
CA LEU A 77 -3.10 25.96 2.30
C LEU A 77 -2.40 27.06 1.49
N PHE A 78 -2.69 27.16 0.19
CA PHE A 78 -2.01 28.08 -0.73
C PHE A 78 -2.81 29.35 -1.06
N ASN A 79 -4.11 29.40 -0.77
CA ASN A 79 -4.92 30.63 -0.94
C ASN A 79 -4.49 31.76 0.02
N ASN A 80 -3.77 31.42 1.09
CA ASN A 80 -3.24 32.40 2.04
C ASN A 80 -1.78 32.81 1.76
N SER A 81 -1.15 32.32 0.69
CA SER A 81 0.23 32.71 0.33
C SER A 81 0.31 33.84 -0.71
N ASN A 82 -0.83 34.42 -1.10
CA ASN A 82 -0.85 35.68 -1.88
C ASN A 82 -0.55 36.90 -1.00
N SER A 83 0.33 36.75 -0.01
CA SER A 83 1.02 37.88 0.62
C SER A 83 2.10 38.38 -0.35
N SER A 84 1.68 38.80 -1.54
CA SER A 84 2.46 39.59 -2.50
C SER A 84 2.73 41.02 -1.99
N GLU A 85 2.45 41.29 -0.71
CA GLU A 85 2.44 42.62 -0.12
C GLU A 85 3.78 43.07 0.49
N ASP A 86 4.82 42.24 0.55
CA ASP A 86 6.07 42.60 1.24
C ASP A 86 7.37 42.39 0.43
N PHE A 87 7.31 42.35 -0.91
CA PHE A 87 8.56 42.34 -1.70
C PHE A 87 9.12 43.75 -1.88
N SER A 88 10.39 43.93 -1.50
CA SER A 88 11.10 45.19 -1.71
C SER A 88 11.39 45.45 -3.20
N GLN A 89 11.55 46.72 -3.60
CA GLN A 89 11.91 47.06 -4.99
C GLN A 89 13.21 46.38 -5.45
N SER A 90 14.18 46.19 -4.55
CA SER A 90 15.41 45.44 -4.85
C SER A 90 15.17 43.97 -5.12
N GLU A 91 14.19 43.36 -4.46
CA GLU A 91 13.85 41.95 -4.60
C GLU A 91 13.12 41.69 -5.92
N ILE A 92 12.18 42.56 -6.28
CA ILE A 92 11.52 42.54 -7.59
C ILE A 92 12.53 42.65 -8.72
N ASN A 93 13.51 43.55 -8.60
CA ASN A 93 14.56 43.72 -9.62
C ASN A 93 15.45 42.46 -9.74
N LEU A 94 15.75 41.80 -8.62
CA LEU A 94 16.50 40.54 -8.63
C LEU A 94 15.70 39.41 -9.30
N MET A 95 14.41 39.26 -8.95
CA MET A 95 13.53 38.25 -9.54
C MET A 95 13.33 38.46 -11.05
N THR A 96 13.16 39.72 -11.45
CA THR A 96 13.05 40.09 -12.87
C THR A 96 14.36 39.82 -13.60
N GLY A 97 15.51 40.10 -12.99
CA GLY A 97 16.82 39.77 -13.57
C GLY A 97 17.09 38.26 -13.66
N ALA A 98 16.43 37.46 -12.82
CA ALA A 98 16.51 36.00 -12.82
C ALA A 98 15.45 35.32 -13.71
N ASP A 99 14.56 36.08 -14.35
CA ASP A 99 13.41 35.58 -15.12
C ASP A 99 12.44 34.70 -14.30
N VAL A 100 12.34 34.97 -12.99
CA VAL A 100 11.44 34.26 -12.04
C VAL A 100 10.40 35.21 -11.44
N ALA A 101 10.08 36.29 -12.15
CA ALA A 101 9.12 37.30 -11.68
C ALA A 101 7.68 36.77 -11.63
N GLU A 102 7.37 35.74 -12.41
CA GLU A 102 6.06 35.11 -12.48
C GLU A 102 6.10 33.68 -11.91
N SER A 103 5.14 33.36 -11.05
CA SER A 103 4.97 32.01 -10.53
C SER A 103 4.36 31.11 -11.60
N ILE A 104 5.01 29.98 -11.90
CA ILE A 104 4.48 28.99 -12.85
C ILE A 104 3.39 28.17 -12.14
N PRO A 105 2.12 28.25 -12.58
CA PRO A 105 1.07 27.41 -12.01
C PRO A 105 1.35 25.95 -12.36
N ASN A 106 1.11 25.04 -11.41
CA ASN A 106 1.31 23.59 -11.59
C ASN A 106 2.74 23.17 -11.98
N ILE A 107 3.78 23.90 -11.54
CA ILE A 107 5.19 23.59 -11.86
C ILE A 107 5.60 22.13 -11.58
N LYS A 108 4.96 21.47 -10.61
CA LYS A 108 5.16 20.04 -10.33
C LYS A 108 4.79 19.14 -11.52
N GLU A 109 3.67 19.42 -12.18
CA GLU A 109 3.20 18.63 -13.32
C GLU A 109 4.12 18.82 -14.53
N VAL A 110 4.56 20.06 -14.77
CA VAL A 110 5.55 20.37 -15.81
C VAL A 110 6.85 19.62 -15.54
N LEU A 111 7.39 19.69 -14.33
CA LEU A 111 8.61 18.98 -13.97
C LEU A 111 8.47 17.46 -14.09
N ASP A 112 7.34 16.89 -13.66
CA ASP A 112 7.07 15.46 -13.79
C ASP A 112 6.95 15.04 -15.27
N SER A 113 6.47 15.93 -16.15
CA SER A 113 6.44 15.68 -17.60
C SER A 113 7.85 15.72 -18.20
N GLU A 114 8.66 16.71 -17.84
CA GLU A 114 10.06 16.83 -18.31
C GLU A 114 10.92 15.66 -17.81
N MET A 115 10.75 15.22 -16.56
CA MET A 115 11.47 14.08 -16.01
C MET A 115 11.08 12.76 -16.67
N ARG A 116 9.82 12.61 -17.09
CA ARG A 116 9.35 11.41 -17.81
C ARG A 116 10.01 11.29 -19.19
N ASP A 117 10.13 12.41 -19.90
CA ASP A 117 10.78 12.45 -21.21
C ASP A 117 12.27 12.08 -21.11
N VAL A 118 12.95 12.47 -20.03
CA VAL A 118 14.34 12.07 -19.75
C VAL A 118 14.48 10.56 -19.50
N GLU A 119 13.51 9.94 -18.82
CA GLU A 119 13.53 8.51 -18.53
C GLU A 119 13.34 7.67 -19.81
N GLU A 120 12.47 8.09 -20.74
CA GLU A 120 12.28 7.42 -22.03
C GLU A 120 13.54 7.50 -22.91
N VAL A 121 14.24 8.64 -22.92
CA VAL A 121 15.48 8.80 -23.70
C VAL A 121 16.57 7.83 -23.21
N ASN A 122 16.68 7.59 -21.91
CA ASN A 122 17.70 6.69 -21.35
C ASN A 122 17.49 5.23 -21.79
N ALA A 123 16.26 4.71 -21.74
CA ALA A 123 15.97 3.34 -22.19
C ALA A 123 16.30 3.14 -23.68
N ASN A 124 16.00 4.14 -24.51
CA ASN A 124 16.35 4.11 -25.93
C ASN A 124 17.87 4.12 -26.17
N LEU A 125 18.63 4.89 -25.39
CA LEU A 125 20.10 4.91 -25.43
C LEU A 125 20.70 3.55 -25.03
N GLU A 126 20.16 2.89 -23.99
CA GLU A 126 20.61 1.56 -23.58
C GLU A 126 20.43 0.53 -24.69
N THR A 127 19.26 0.51 -25.33
CA THR A 127 19.00 -0.41 -26.46
C THR A 127 19.89 -0.12 -27.67
N GLN A 128 20.20 1.16 -27.93
CA GLN A 128 21.11 1.56 -28.99
C GLN A 128 22.55 1.12 -28.71
N ILE A 129 23.03 1.28 -27.47
CA ILE A 129 24.37 0.83 -27.06
C ILE A 129 24.48 -0.69 -27.17
N ILE A 130 23.47 -1.43 -26.70
CA ILE A 130 23.44 -2.89 -26.75
C ILE A 130 23.40 -3.41 -28.21
N ASN A 131 22.72 -2.70 -29.10
CA ASN A 131 22.59 -3.09 -30.51
C ASN A 131 23.68 -2.50 -31.43
N THR A 132 24.63 -1.72 -30.89
CA THR A 132 25.73 -1.20 -31.70
C THR A 132 26.81 -2.28 -31.84
N PRO A 133 27.13 -2.76 -33.06
CA PRO A 133 28.20 -3.73 -33.23
C PRO A 133 29.55 -3.11 -32.85
N SER A 134 30.30 -3.77 -31.97
CA SER A 134 31.66 -3.35 -31.58
C SER A 134 32.54 -3.23 -32.83
N LYS A 135 32.88 -1.99 -33.19
CA LYS A 135 33.79 -1.70 -34.29
C LYS A 135 35.14 -2.33 -33.97
N LYS A 136 35.48 -3.43 -34.64
CA LYS A 136 36.83 -4.02 -34.58
C LYS A 136 37.84 -2.94 -34.99
N ILE A 137 38.60 -2.48 -34.00
CA ILE A 137 39.88 -1.80 -34.20
C ILE A 137 40.83 -2.80 -34.86
N ASN A 138 41.25 -2.49 -36.09
CA ASN A 138 42.35 -3.13 -36.79
C ASN A 138 43.66 -2.70 -36.14
#